data_AF-A0A962V4V0-F1
#
_entry.id   AF-A0A962V4V0-F1
#
_cell.length_a   1.000
_cell.length_b   1.000
_cell.length_c   1.000
_cell.angle_alpha   90.00
_cell.angle_beta   90.00
_cell.angle_gamma   90.00
#
_symmetry.space_group_name_H-M   'P 1'
#
loop_
_entity.id
_entity.type
_entity.pdbx_description
1 polymer ?
#
loop_
_entity_poly.entity_id
_entity_poly.type
_entity_poly.pdbx_seq_one_letter_code
_entity_poly.pdbx_strand_id
1 'polypeptide(L)'
;MNHNRYFFLLIYTLLFSNLASAKTPPAAPPPASAIPTKTTELSREALGQQLFFDTRLSLRRTQSCASCHVPGNGFADPRDNGVGGAVSLGDDGLSLGDRNAPT
;
A
#
# COMPACT_ATOMS: atom_id res chain seq x y z
N MET A 1 -33.75 17.68 -44.32
CA MET A 1 -32.63 16.78 -43.97
C MET A 1 -32.44 16.79 -42.45
N ASN A 2 -33.22 16.01 -41.69
CA ASN A 2 -33.25 16.12 -40.21
C ASN A 2 -33.73 14.84 -39.47
N HIS A 3 -34.02 13.74 -40.19
CA HIS A 3 -34.57 12.52 -39.56
C HIS A 3 -33.50 11.66 -38.85
N ASN A 4 -32.22 11.83 -39.16
CA ASN A 4 -31.15 10.98 -38.62
C ASN A 4 -30.69 11.36 -37.20
N ARG A 5 -31.08 12.54 -36.69
CA ARG A 5 -30.68 13.00 -35.34
C ARG A 5 -31.60 12.46 -34.24
N TYR A 6 -32.87 12.20 -34.56
CA TYR A 6 -33.84 11.67 -33.60
C TYR A 6 -33.68 10.15 -33.38
N PHE A 7 -33.20 9.41 -34.38
CA PHE A 7 -32.97 7.97 -34.27
C PHE A 7 -31.85 7.63 -33.27
N PHE A 8 -30.75 8.40 -33.26
CA PHE A 8 -29.65 8.21 -32.31
C PHE A 8 -30.00 8.60 -30.87
N LEU A 9 -30.89 9.59 -30.67
CA LEU A 9 -31.33 10.01 -29.33
C LEU A 9 -32.27 8.98 -28.66
N LEU A 10 -33.09 8.26 -29.45
CA LEU A 10 -34.00 7.22 -28.95
C LEU A 10 -33.27 5.93 -28.52
N ILE A 11 -32.15 5.59 -29.15
CA ILE A 11 -31.33 4.43 -28.75
C ILE A 11 -30.57 4.72 -27.45
N TYR A 12 -30.13 5.97 -27.25
CA TYR A 12 -29.35 6.36 -26.08
C TYR A 12 -30.17 6.34 -24.78
N THR A 13 -31.47 6.64 -24.82
CA THR A 13 -32.31 6.64 -23.61
C THR A 13 -32.74 5.24 -23.16
N LEU A 14 -32.74 4.24 -24.05
CA LEU A 14 -33.09 2.85 -23.72
C LEU A 14 -31.92 2.03 -23.13
N LEU A 15 -30.67 2.48 -23.32
CA LEU A 15 -29.49 1.80 -22.75
C LEU A 15 -29.21 2.15 -21.27
N PHE A 16 -29.85 3.19 -20.71
CA PHE A 16 -29.60 3.66 -19.34
C PHE A 16 -30.67 3.27 -18.32
N SER A 17 -31.58 2.36 -18.67
CA SER A 17 -32.56 1.82 -17.72
C SER A 17 -31.91 0.86 -16.71
N ASN A 18 -31.43 1.45 -15.61
CA ASN A 18 -31.37 0.96 -14.23
C ASN A 18 -31.56 -0.55 -13.99
N LEU A 19 -30.51 -1.19 -13.46
CA LEU A 19 -30.67 -2.16 -12.37
C LEU A 19 -29.78 -1.74 -11.20
N ALA A 20 -30.31 -0.87 -10.34
CA ALA A 20 -29.79 -0.73 -8.99
C ALA A 20 -30.16 -2.00 -8.21
N SER A 21 -29.22 -2.95 -8.16
CA SER A 21 -29.32 -4.13 -7.29
C SER A 21 -29.05 -3.68 -5.85
N ALA A 22 -30.10 -3.60 -5.04
CA ALA A 22 -29.96 -3.39 -3.60
C ALA A 22 -29.35 -4.66 -2.97
N LYS A 23 -28.02 -4.70 -2.90
CA LYS A 23 -27.27 -5.74 -2.19
C LYS A 23 -27.48 -5.55 -0.69
N THR A 24 -28.25 -6.43 -0.06
CA THR A 24 -28.34 -6.50 1.40
C THR A 24 -26.92 -6.66 1.97
N PRO A 25 -26.48 -5.78 2.88
CA PRO A 25 -25.18 -5.93 3.50
C PRO A 25 -25.15 -7.25 4.28
N PRO A 26 -24.06 -8.04 4.19
CA PRO A 26 -23.92 -9.26 5.00
C PRO A 26 -24.06 -8.90 6.48
N ALA A 27 -24.77 -9.73 7.23
CA ALA A 27 -24.95 -9.58 8.66
C ALA A 27 -23.60 -9.33 9.35
N ALA A 28 -23.56 -8.36 10.26
CA ALA A 28 -22.35 -8.02 11.00
C ALA A 28 -21.79 -9.28 11.68
N PRO A 29 -20.46 -9.49 11.66
CA PRO A 29 -19.86 -10.58 12.41
C PRO A 29 -20.20 -10.44 13.90
N PRO A 30 -20.32 -11.55 14.66
CA PRO A 30 -20.52 -11.50 16.10
C PRO A 30 -19.43 -10.63 16.74
N PRO A 31 -19.71 -9.95 17.88
CA PRO A 31 -18.73 -9.12 18.55
C PRO A 31 -17.48 -9.97 18.80
N ALA A 32 -16.35 -9.53 18.24
CA ALA A 32 -15.09 -10.23 18.35
C ALA A 32 -14.84 -10.57 19.82
N SER A 33 -14.69 -11.87 20.13
CA SER A 33 -14.23 -12.33 21.44
C SER A 33 -13.07 -11.45 21.87
N ALA A 34 -13.19 -10.84 23.04
CA ALA A 34 -12.17 -9.99 23.61
C ALA A 34 -10.84 -10.76 23.64
N ILE A 35 -9.93 -10.40 22.71
CA ILE A 35 -8.56 -10.86 22.73
C ILE A 35 -8.00 -10.38 24.08
N PRO A 36 -7.42 -11.27 24.91
CA PRO A 36 -6.80 -10.85 26.16
C PRO A 36 -5.64 -9.92 25.83
N THR A 37 -5.89 -8.62 25.89
CA THR A 37 -4.90 -7.56 25.71
C THR A 37 -4.06 -7.49 26.99
N LYS A 38 -3.14 -8.44 27.16
CA LYS A 38 -1.99 -8.20 28.01
C LYS A 38 -1.07 -7.27 27.23
N THR A 39 -1.34 -5.96 27.26
CA THR A 39 -0.39 -4.96 26.80
C THR A 39 0.80 -5.01 27.73
N THR A 40 1.82 -5.77 27.35
CA THR A 40 3.17 -5.37 27.70
C THR A 40 3.37 -4.01 27.03
N GLU A 41 3.14 -2.94 27.78
CA GLU A 41 3.36 -1.57 27.31
C GLU A 41 4.83 -1.45 26.91
N LEU A 42 5.10 -1.57 25.62
CA LEU A 42 6.43 -1.30 25.08
C LEU A 42 6.70 0.19 25.23
N SER A 43 7.93 0.54 25.58
CA SER A 43 8.33 1.94 25.46
C SER A 43 8.16 2.39 24.00
N ARG A 44 7.96 3.69 23.79
CA ARG A 44 7.80 4.23 22.43
C ARG A 44 9.03 3.93 21.57
N GLU A 45 10.22 3.94 22.17
CA GLU A 45 11.49 3.60 21.55
C GLU A 45 11.53 2.12 21.15
N ALA A 46 11.11 1.22 22.05
CA ALA A 46 11.06 -0.21 21.78
C ALA A 46 10.07 -0.55 20.65
N LEU A 47 8.89 0.10 20.64
CA LEU A 47 7.94 -0.02 19.54
C LEU A 47 8.52 0.52 18.23
N GLY A 48 9.16 1.69 18.27
CA GLY A 48 9.82 2.30 17.10
C GLY A 48 10.89 1.38 16.52
N GLN A 49 11.71 0.76 17.37
CA GLN A 49 12.69 -0.22 16.96
C GLN A 49 12.03 -1.43 16.28
N GLN A 50 10.94 -1.97 16.82
CA GLN A 50 10.23 -3.08 16.17
C GLN A 50 9.72 -2.69 14.78
N LEU A 51 9.12 -1.50 14.64
CA LEU A 51 8.62 -1.02 13.36
C LEU A 51 9.75 -0.75 12.35
N PHE A 52 10.91 -0.28 12.80
CA PHE A 52 12.06 -0.01 11.94
C PHE A 52 12.54 -1.25 11.17
N PHE A 53 12.43 -2.42 11.79
CA PHE A 53 12.79 -3.72 11.18
C PHE A 53 11.60 -4.49 10.60
N ASP A 54 10.37 -3.96 10.67
CA ASP A 54 9.17 -4.67 10.23
C ASP A 54 8.95 -4.55 8.72
N THR A 55 9.12 -5.65 7.98
CA THR A 55 8.89 -5.66 6.53
C THR A 55 7.42 -5.61 6.15
N ARG A 56 6.49 -5.88 7.07
CA ARG A 56 5.04 -5.85 6.78
C ARG A 56 4.52 -4.45 6.43
N LEU A 57 5.35 -3.42 6.63
CA LEU A 57 5.07 -2.04 6.26
C LEU A 57 5.27 -1.75 4.76
N SER A 58 5.89 -2.66 4.01
CA SER A 58 5.98 -2.59 2.55
C SER A 58 4.87 -3.41 1.86
N LEU A 59 4.53 -3.05 0.62
CA LEU A 59 3.41 -3.65 -0.12
C LEU A 59 3.62 -5.15 -0.38
N ARG A 60 4.82 -5.52 -0.84
CA ARG A 60 5.22 -6.91 -1.11
C ARG A 60 5.84 -7.59 0.10
N ARG A 61 5.98 -6.87 1.22
CA ARG A 61 6.56 -7.34 2.47
C ARG A 61 8.03 -7.76 2.35
N THR A 62 8.77 -7.13 1.43
CA THR A 62 10.19 -7.43 1.20
C THR A 62 11.12 -6.36 1.77
N GLN A 63 10.58 -5.21 2.16
CA GLN A 63 11.36 -4.05 2.61
C GLN A 63 10.85 -3.49 3.95
N SER A 64 11.78 -3.03 4.78
CA SER A 64 11.55 -2.26 6.01
C SER A 64 12.37 -0.96 5.96
N CYS A 65 12.33 -0.14 7.02
CA CYS A 65 13.22 1.02 7.13
C CYS A 65 14.70 0.55 7.12
N ALA A 66 15.00 -0.53 7.84
CA ALA A 66 16.33 -1.12 7.96
C ALA A 66 16.89 -1.71 6.65
N SER A 67 16.07 -1.86 5.61
CA SER A 67 16.54 -2.34 4.31
C SER A 67 17.39 -1.31 3.58
N CYS A 68 17.05 -0.01 3.70
CA CYS A 68 17.88 1.08 3.19
C CYS A 68 18.72 1.71 4.30
N HIS A 69 18.24 1.75 5.55
CA HIS A 69 18.97 2.33 6.67
C HIS A 69 19.64 1.26 7.52
N VAL A 70 20.72 0.65 7.02
CA VAL A 70 21.36 -0.52 7.64
C VAL A 70 22.23 -0.11 8.83
N PRO A 71 21.93 -0.53 10.07
CA PRO A 71 22.69 -0.10 11.26
C PRO A 71 24.19 -0.41 11.18
N GLY A 72 24.56 -1.55 10.59
CA GLY A 72 25.96 -1.96 10.41
C GLY A 72 26.75 -1.11 9.41
N ASN A 73 26.06 -0.25 8.65
CA ASN A 73 26.63 0.65 7.65
C ASN A 73 26.36 2.12 8.00
N GLY A 74 26.20 2.41 9.31
CA GLY A 74 25.91 3.75 9.78
C GLY A 74 24.54 4.26 9.33
N PHE A 75 23.57 3.36 9.14
CA PHE A 75 22.23 3.66 8.64
C PHE A 75 22.17 4.19 7.20
N ALA A 76 23.21 3.97 6.38
CA ALA A 76 23.16 4.14 4.93
C ALA A 76 22.82 2.82 4.22
N ASP A 77 22.44 2.91 2.93
CA ASP A 77 22.10 1.74 2.11
C ASP A 77 23.36 1.14 1.48
N PRO A 78 23.80 -0.07 1.87
CA PRO A 78 24.99 -0.69 1.32
C PRO A 78 24.70 -1.56 0.08
N ARG A 79 23.43 -1.67 -0.34
CA ARG A 79 23.04 -2.59 -1.40
C ARG A 79 23.49 -2.07 -2.77
N ASP A 80 24.09 -2.94 -3.56
CA ASP A 80 24.28 -2.69 -4.98
C ASP A 80 23.04 -3.17 -5.76
N ASN A 81 22.33 -2.23 -6.34
CA ASN A 81 21.13 -2.41 -7.15
C ASN A 81 21.39 -2.09 -8.64
N GLY A 82 22.65 -2.15 -9.07
CA GLY A 82 23.04 -1.91 -10.46
C GLY A 82 23.30 -0.44 -10.81
N VAL A 83 23.23 0.47 -9.82
CA VAL A 83 23.60 1.89 -9.97
C VAL A 83 24.68 2.31 -8.97
N GLY A 84 25.51 1.36 -8.53
CA GLY A 84 26.70 1.65 -7.72
C GLY A 84 26.40 2.24 -6.34
N GLY A 85 25.23 1.95 -5.78
CA GLY A 85 24.81 2.44 -4.46
C GLY A 85 24.49 3.94 -4.42
N ALA A 86 24.31 4.61 -5.56
CA ALA A 86 23.97 6.04 -5.60
C ALA A 86 22.58 6.34 -5.02
N VAL A 87 21.64 5.41 -5.19
CA VAL A 87 20.23 5.51 -4.76
C VAL A 87 19.72 4.12 -4.35
N SER A 88 18.66 4.07 -3.55
CA SER A 88 18.06 2.81 -3.09
C SER A 88 17.06 2.21 -4.08
N LEU A 89 17.01 0.87 -4.13
CA LEU A 89 15.95 0.11 -4.80
C LEU A 89 14.74 -0.04 -3.88
N GLY A 90 13.54 0.21 -4.42
CA GLY A 90 12.27 0.05 -3.72
C GLY A 90 11.82 -1.41 -3.61
N ASP A 91 10.75 -1.63 -2.83
CA ASP A 91 10.14 -2.94 -2.54
C ASP A 91 9.64 -3.64 -3.79
N ASP A 92 9.44 -2.87 -4.86
CA ASP A 92 8.99 -3.39 -6.14
C ASP A 92 10.09 -4.09 -6.95
N GLY A 93 11.35 -3.98 -6.49
CA GLY A 93 12.53 -4.54 -7.14
C GLY A 93 12.87 -3.86 -8.47
N LEU A 94 12.23 -2.73 -8.81
CA LEU A 94 12.36 -2.06 -10.11
C LEU A 94 12.55 -0.54 -9.96
N SER A 95 11.78 0.10 -9.08
CA SER A 95 11.81 1.53 -8.86
C SER A 95 13.09 1.96 -8.13
N LEU A 96 13.78 2.93 -8.70
CA LEU A 96 14.93 3.60 -8.10
C LEU A 96 14.53 5.01 -7.65
N GLY A 97 15.06 5.44 -6.51
CA GLY A 97 14.96 6.84 -6.09
C GLY A 97 15.82 7.77 -6.95
N ASP A 98 15.62 9.08 -6.80
CA ASP A 98 16.49 10.14 -7.37
C ASP A 98 17.48 10.70 -6.32
N ARG A 99 17.47 10.14 -5.11
CA ARG A 99 18.28 10.60 -3.98
C ARG A 99 18.86 9.41 -3.22
N ASN A 100 20.04 9.65 -2.63
CA ASN A 100 20.67 8.70 -1.74
C ASN A 100 19.90 8.57 -0.42
N ALA A 101 19.97 7.41 0.23
CA ALA A 101 19.52 7.20 1.61
C ALA A 101 20.65 7.63 2.56
N PRO A 102 20.48 8.75 3.32
CA PRO A 102 21.50 9.21 4.25
C PRO A 102 21.52 8.38 5.54
N THR A 103 22.55 8.61 6.36
CA THR A 103 22.68 8.10 7.73
C THR A 103 21.65 8.69 8.68
#